data_AF-A0A131ZAM4-F1
#
_entry.id   AF-A0A131ZAM4-F1
#
_cell.length_a   1.000
_cell.length_b   1.000
_cell.length_c   1.000
_cell.angle_alpha   90.00
_cell.angle_beta   90.00
_cell.angle_gamma   90.00
#
_symmetry.space_group_name_H-M   'P 1'
#
loop_
_entity.id
_entity.type
_entity.pdbx_description
1 polymer ?
#
loop_
_entity_poly.entity_id
_entity_poly.type
_entity_poly.pdbx_seq_one_letter_code
_entity_poly.pdbx_strand_id
1 'polypeptide(L)'
;DGIATSCLRSAVQQSCYHRITESVFRQVGRLVCAGFPEHVVTRACEKLIRSLKSEGNGDKQNKNQESNKKTAVVPYVHKLSHGLKNVAGRFDVKVVFSVPNQLERICARVSKKAKERNKNKTAGCGVNHRSPATDCATGVVCNLPLSCNAVYIGQTGRCVNVRLREHETNYRTDGLSHIGAHCKECGCAPQFEKTTIIARNNKRTTREIIEALHIHNNKSCISAPSIALQQKEVSYLSGLA
;
A
#
# COMPACT_ATOMS: atom_id res chain seq x y z
N ASP A 1 -19.45 -23.46 2.62
CA ASP A 1 -19.58 -24.46 1.54
C ASP A 1 -18.78 -24.15 0.27
N GLY A 2 -18.55 -22.87 -0.08
CA GLY A 2 -17.91 -22.51 -1.36
C GLY A 2 -16.52 -23.14 -1.61
N ILE A 3 -15.68 -23.19 -0.58
CA ILE A 3 -14.33 -23.77 -0.65
C ILE A 3 -14.41 -25.27 -0.93
N ALA A 4 -15.19 -26.02 -0.14
CA ALA A 4 -15.39 -27.47 -0.32
C ALA A 4 -15.90 -27.81 -1.74
N THR A 5 -16.88 -27.05 -2.24
CA THR A 5 -17.42 -27.26 -3.60
C THR A 5 -16.39 -26.98 -4.69
N SER A 6 -15.52 -26.00 -4.49
CA SER A 6 -14.47 -25.66 -5.46
C SER A 6 -13.40 -26.75 -5.50
N CYS A 7 -12.93 -27.22 -4.34
CA CYS A 7 -11.91 -28.27 -4.25
C CYS A 7 -12.39 -29.58 -4.90
N LEU A 8 -13.63 -30.00 -4.62
CA LEU A 8 -14.20 -31.21 -5.21
C LEU A 8 -14.43 -31.07 -6.73
N ARG A 9 -14.87 -29.89 -7.20
CA ARG A 9 -15.02 -29.62 -8.63
C ARG A 9 -13.68 -29.68 -9.36
N SER A 10 -12.63 -29.09 -8.80
CA SER A 10 -11.28 -29.18 -9.37
C SER A 10 -10.77 -30.61 -9.43
N ALA A 11 -11.08 -31.44 -8.43
CA ALA A 11 -10.73 -32.86 -8.41
C ALA A 11 -11.39 -33.67 -9.54
N VAL A 12 -12.60 -33.27 -9.95
CA VAL A 12 -13.32 -33.88 -11.06
C VAL A 12 -12.83 -33.36 -12.41
N GLN A 13 -12.63 -32.05 -12.53
CA GLN A 13 -12.31 -31.42 -13.83
C GLN A 13 -10.85 -31.58 -14.25
N GLN A 14 -9.92 -31.72 -13.30
CA GLN A 14 -8.48 -31.75 -13.58
C GLN A 14 -7.87 -33.16 -13.48
N SER A 15 -8.65 -34.16 -13.08
CA SER A 15 -8.17 -35.54 -12.99
C SER A 15 -8.55 -36.34 -14.22
N CYS A 16 -7.62 -37.19 -14.69
CA CYS A 16 -7.91 -38.16 -15.73
C CYS A 16 -8.91 -39.22 -15.23
N TYR A 17 -9.65 -39.85 -16.16
CA TYR A 17 -10.70 -40.80 -15.81
C TYR A 17 -10.22 -41.97 -14.93
N HIS A 18 -8.97 -42.39 -15.08
CA HIS A 18 -8.36 -43.46 -14.30
C HIS A 18 -8.19 -43.10 -12.80
N ARG A 19 -8.03 -41.82 -12.48
CA ARG A 19 -7.68 -41.34 -11.13
C ARG A 19 -8.71 -40.40 -10.54
N ILE A 20 -9.84 -40.18 -11.20
CA ILE A 20 -10.88 -39.28 -10.73
C ILE A 20 -11.44 -39.73 -9.38
N THR A 21 -11.70 -41.02 -9.22
CA THR A 21 -12.19 -41.62 -7.96
C THR A 21 -11.18 -41.38 -6.83
N GLU A 22 -9.91 -41.74 -7.05
CA GLU A 22 -8.82 -41.53 -6.09
C GLU A 22 -8.67 -40.04 -5.72
N SER A 23 -8.78 -39.15 -6.71
CA SER A 23 -8.62 -37.70 -6.53
C SER A 23 -9.74 -37.09 -5.69
N VAL A 24 -10.98 -37.50 -5.95
CA VAL A 24 -12.15 -37.04 -5.18
C VAL A 24 -12.05 -37.54 -3.74
N PHE A 25 -11.75 -38.81 -3.50
CA PHE A 25 -11.59 -39.35 -2.14
C PHE A 25 -10.46 -38.67 -1.37
N ARG A 26 -9.32 -38.39 -2.01
CA ARG A 26 -8.23 -37.61 -1.39
C ARG A 26 -8.67 -36.19 -1.01
N GLN A 27 -9.49 -35.53 -1.81
CA GLN A 27 -9.99 -34.19 -1.49
C GLN A 27 -11.04 -34.20 -0.39
N VAL A 28 -11.90 -35.22 -0.34
CA VAL A 28 -12.81 -35.44 0.80
C VAL A 28 -12.01 -35.62 2.09
N GLY A 29 -10.98 -36.48 2.07
CA GLY A 29 -10.10 -36.68 3.22
C GLY A 29 -9.42 -35.39 3.68
N ARG A 30 -8.92 -34.58 2.75
CA ARG A 30 -8.33 -33.26 3.06
C ARG A 30 -9.33 -32.31 3.72
N LEU A 31 -10.57 -32.28 3.25
CA LEU A 31 -11.61 -31.43 3.84
C LEU A 31 -11.96 -31.88 5.26
N VAL A 32 -12.06 -33.18 5.50
CA VAL A 32 -12.30 -33.73 6.85
C VAL A 32 -11.12 -33.42 7.77
N CYS A 33 -9.87 -33.65 7.33
CA CYS A 33 -8.67 -33.30 8.11
C CYS A 33 -8.55 -31.79 8.38
N ALA A 34 -9.07 -30.95 7.49
CA ALA A 34 -9.13 -29.50 7.67
C ALA A 34 -10.27 -29.04 8.62
N GLY A 35 -10.99 -29.97 9.24
CA GLY A 35 -12.04 -29.67 10.22
C GLY A 35 -13.40 -29.29 9.61
N PHE A 36 -13.64 -29.59 8.32
CA PHE A 36 -14.97 -29.37 7.74
C PHE A 36 -15.98 -30.38 8.34
N PRO A 37 -17.14 -29.92 8.82
CA PRO A 37 -18.20 -30.80 9.28
C PRO A 37 -18.71 -31.72 8.17
N GLU A 38 -19.07 -32.96 8.52
CA GLU A 38 -19.50 -33.99 7.56
C GLU A 38 -20.67 -33.51 6.69
N HIS A 39 -21.68 -32.87 7.29
CA HIS A 39 -22.84 -32.35 6.55
C HIS A 39 -22.48 -31.28 5.49
N VAL A 40 -21.40 -30.50 5.71
CA VAL A 40 -20.92 -29.50 4.74
C VAL A 40 -20.28 -30.18 3.53
N VAL A 41 -19.54 -31.26 3.77
CA VAL A 41 -18.91 -32.06 2.71
C VAL A 41 -19.97 -32.80 1.90
N THR A 42 -20.95 -33.44 2.56
CA THR A 42 -22.08 -34.11 1.89
C THR A 42 -22.87 -33.14 1.01
N ARG A 43 -23.20 -31.95 1.54
CA ARG A 43 -23.87 -30.89 0.77
C ARG A 43 -23.04 -30.40 -0.42
N ALA A 44 -21.71 -30.35 -0.28
CA ALA A 44 -20.82 -29.99 -1.37
C ALA A 44 -20.81 -31.06 -2.48
N CYS A 45 -20.78 -32.35 -2.11
CA CYS A 45 -20.90 -33.49 -3.03
C CYS A 45 -22.24 -33.49 -3.76
N GLU A 46 -23.35 -33.32 -3.05
CA GLU A 46 -24.69 -33.24 -3.66
C GLU A 46 -24.80 -32.10 -4.68
N LYS A 47 -24.24 -30.93 -4.33
CA LYS A 47 -24.22 -29.77 -5.21
C LYS A 47 -23.39 -30.02 -6.46
N LEU A 48 -22.28 -30.75 -6.33
CA LEU A 48 -21.44 -31.15 -7.46
C LEU A 48 -22.18 -32.13 -8.38
N ILE A 49 -22.85 -33.15 -7.81
CA ILE A 49 -23.65 -34.12 -8.58
C ILE A 49 -24.77 -33.41 -9.33
N ARG A 50 -25.46 -32.44 -8.71
CA ARG A 50 -26.49 -31.63 -9.39
C ARG A 50 -25.90 -30.83 -10.55
N SER A 51 -24.72 -30.23 -10.37
CA SER A 51 -24.01 -29.47 -11.41
C SER A 51 -23.64 -30.35 -12.62
N LEU A 52 -23.12 -31.55 -12.36
CA LEU A 52 -22.71 -32.49 -13.43
C LEU A 52 -23.92 -33.08 -14.16
N LYS A 53 -25.00 -33.39 -13.44
CA LYS A 53 -26.25 -33.84 -14.06
C LYS A 53 -26.92 -32.74 -14.90
N SER A 54 -26.81 -31.47 -14.48
CA SER A 54 -27.31 -30.34 -15.27
C SER A 54 -26.44 -30.04 -16.50
N GLU A 55 -25.14 -30.33 -16.47
CA GLU A 55 -24.25 -30.13 -17.62
C GLU A 55 -24.47 -31.16 -18.75
N GLY A 56 -25.05 -32.32 -18.44
CA GLY A 56 -25.45 -33.34 -19.43
C GLY A 56 -26.77 -33.08 -20.14
N ASN A 57 -27.59 -32.13 -19.66
CA ASN A 57 -28.82 -31.69 -20.32
C ASN A 57 -28.59 -30.27 -20.82
N GLY A 58 -28.27 -30.15 -22.10
CA GLY A 58 -27.81 -28.92 -22.72
C GLY A 58 -28.75 -27.75 -22.47
N ASP A 59 -28.25 -26.73 -21.76
CA ASP A 59 -28.80 -25.39 -21.82
C ASP A 59 -27.66 -24.38 -21.79
N LYS A 60 -27.03 -24.20 -22.95
CA LYS A 60 -26.17 -23.04 -23.23
C LYS A 60 -27.08 -21.81 -23.37
N GLN A 61 -27.62 -21.30 -22.26
CA GLN A 61 -28.34 -20.04 -22.28
C GLN A 61 -27.39 -18.85 -22.09
N ASN A 62 -27.11 -18.20 -23.22
CA ASN A 62 -27.18 -16.76 -23.45
C ASN A 62 -26.85 -15.84 -22.26
N LYS A 63 -25.61 -15.33 -22.23
CA LYS A 63 -25.21 -14.23 -21.34
C LYS A 63 -25.28 -12.83 -21.97
N ASN A 64 -25.92 -12.63 -23.11
CA ASN A 64 -25.81 -11.34 -23.82
C ASN A 64 -27.13 -10.78 -24.42
N GLN A 65 -28.22 -10.85 -23.66
CA GLN A 65 -29.38 -9.97 -23.85
C GLN A 65 -29.95 -9.57 -22.48
N GLU A 66 -29.36 -8.56 -21.81
CA GLU A 66 -30.10 -7.84 -20.76
C GLU A 66 -31.08 -6.89 -21.48
N SER A 67 -32.33 -7.34 -21.62
CA SER A 67 -33.47 -6.44 -21.79
C SER A 67 -33.44 -5.38 -20.68
N ASN A 68 -33.96 -4.18 -20.96
CA ASN A 68 -34.00 -3.02 -20.05
C ASN A 68 -34.75 -3.33 -18.74
N LYS A 69 -34.12 -4.03 -17.79
CA LYS A 69 -34.69 -4.33 -16.47
C LYS A 69 -34.77 -3.04 -15.67
N LYS A 70 -35.91 -2.81 -15.01
CA LYS A 70 -36.08 -1.68 -14.09
C LYS A 70 -35.01 -1.79 -13.00
N THR A 71 -34.13 -0.80 -12.91
CA THR A 71 -33.00 -0.83 -11.97
C THR A 71 -33.33 0.01 -10.74
N ALA A 72 -33.18 -0.59 -9.55
CA ALA A 72 -33.38 0.09 -8.26
C ALA A 72 -32.06 0.12 -7.48
N VAL A 73 -31.68 1.30 -6.99
CA VAL A 73 -30.48 1.49 -6.15
C VAL A 73 -30.89 1.57 -4.69
N VAL A 74 -30.39 0.65 -3.86
CA VAL A 74 -30.76 0.54 -2.43
C VAL A 74 -29.49 0.49 -1.57
N PRO A 75 -29.43 1.10 -0.37
CA PRO A 75 -28.28 0.94 0.50
C PRO A 75 -27.99 -0.54 0.85
N TYR A 76 -26.72 -0.93 0.89
CA TYR A 76 -26.34 -2.26 1.36
C TYR A 76 -26.62 -2.38 2.86
N VAL A 77 -27.51 -3.30 3.23
CA VAL A 77 -27.78 -3.69 4.62
C VAL A 77 -27.53 -5.18 4.74
N HIS A 78 -26.53 -5.54 5.55
CA HIS A 78 -26.13 -6.93 5.73
C HIS A 78 -27.32 -7.78 6.19
N LYS A 79 -27.41 -9.03 5.69
CA LYS A 79 -28.54 -9.97 5.83
C LYS A 79 -29.84 -9.62 5.08
N LEU A 80 -30.15 -8.34 4.83
CA LEU A 80 -31.36 -7.95 4.09
C LEU A 80 -31.14 -7.86 2.57
N SER A 81 -30.00 -7.31 2.15
CA SER A 81 -29.70 -7.05 0.73
C SER A 81 -29.74 -8.32 -0.14
N HIS A 82 -29.23 -9.44 0.35
CA HIS A 82 -29.24 -10.69 -0.42
C HIS A 82 -30.66 -11.25 -0.63
N GLY A 83 -31.49 -11.19 0.41
CA GLY A 83 -32.90 -11.56 0.32
C GLY A 83 -33.66 -10.65 -0.64
N LEU A 84 -33.46 -9.33 -0.51
CA LEU A 84 -34.08 -8.33 -1.38
C LEU A 84 -33.70 -8.52 -2.85
N LYS A 85 -32.42 -8.80 -3.15
CA LYS A 85 -31.96 -9.09 -4.52
C LYS A 85 -32.64 -10.34 -5.09
N ASN A 86 -32.80 -11.38 -4.28
CA ASN A 86 -33.43 -12.63 -4.70
C ASN A 86 -34.93 -12.45 -4.98
N VAL A 87 -35.64 -11.68 -4.15
CA VAL A 87 -37.06 -11.37 -4.35
C VAL A 87 -37.24 -10.47 -5.58
N ALA A 88 -36.46 -9.40 -5.69
CA ALA A 88 -36.54 -8.47 -6.81
C ALA A 88 -36.24 -9.13 -8.16
N GLY A 89 -35.34 -10.11 -8.19
CA GLY A 89 -35.07 -10.91 -9.38
C GLY A 89 -36.29 -11.69 -9.90
N ARG A 90 -37.25 -12.04 -9.04
CA ARG A 90 -38.51 -12.68 -9.44
C ARG A 90 -39.48 -11.73 -10.13
N PHE A 91 -39.34 -10.43 -9.88
CA PHE A 91 -40.18 -9.37 -10.46
C PHE A 91 -39.47 -8.61 -11.59
N ASP A 92 -38.39 -9.18 -12.13
CA ASP A 92 -37.57 -8.58 -13.19
C ASP A 92 -36.98 -7.19 -12.84
N VAL A 93 -36.73 -6.94 -11.54
CA VAL A 93 -36.11 -5.71 -11.04
C VAL A 93 -34.64 -5.96 -10.73
N LYS A 94 -33.75 -5.17 -11.35
CA LYS A 94 -32.31 -5.20 -11.09
C LYS A 94 -31.99 -4.35 -9.85
N VAL A 95 -31.74 -4.99 -8.72
CA VAL A 95 -31.32 -4.29 -7.50
C VAL A 95 -29.79 -4.15 -7.46
N VAL A 96 -29.33 -2.91 -7.34
CA VAL A 96 -27.92 -2.55 -7.16
C VAL A 96 -27.74 -1.93 -5.78
N PHE A 97 -26.67 -2.30 -5.07
CA PHE A 97 -26.44 -1.80 -3.71
C PHE A 97 -25.50 -0.61 -3.68
N SER A 98 -25.93 0.48 -3.05
CA SER A 98 -25.06 1.60 -2.72
C SER A 98 -24.39 1.38 -1.36
N VAL A 99 -23.10 1.70 -1.27
CA VAL A 99 -22.36 1.66 0.00
C VAL A 99 -22.07 3.11 0.40
N PRO A 100 -22.87 3.72 1.31
CA PRO A 100 -22.73 5.14 1.63
C PRO A 100 -21.37 5.48 2.25
N ASN A 101 -20.76 4.51 2.93
CA ASN A 101 -19.52 4.63 3.69
C ASN A 101 -18.42 3.71 3.15
N GLN A 102 -18.22 3.67 1.84
CA GLN A 102 -17.12 2.94 1.23
C GLN A 102 -15.78 3.46 1.79
N LEU A 103 -14.89 2.55 2.22
CA LEU A 103 -13.60 2.89 2.83
C LEU A 103 -12.79 3.90 2.01
N GLU A 104 -12.78 3.74 0.69
CA GLU A 104 -12.14 4.68 -0.25
C GLU A 104 -12.66 6.12 -0.09
N ARG A 105 -13.99 6.29 0.03
CA ARG A 105 -14.63 7.60 0.22
C ARG A 105 -14.37 8.15 1.62
N ILE A 106 -14.25 7.29 2.64
CA ILE A 106 -13.87 7.70 3.99
C ILE A 106 -12.42 8.21 3.99
N CYS A 107 -11.48 7.47 3.42
CA CYS A 107 -10.08 7.86 3.30
C CYS A 107 -9.91 9.18 2.54
N ALA A 108 -10.65 9.37 1.44
CA ALA A 108 -10.67 10.63 0.69
C ALA A 108 -11.22 11.79 1.53
N ARG A 109 -12.29 11.59 2.31
CA ARG A 109 -12.86 12.63 3.19
C ARG A 109 -11.95 12.97 4.37
N VAL A 110 -11.32 11.97 4.99
CA VAL A 110 -10.37 12.16 6.10
C VAL A 110 -9.13 12.91 5.61
N SER A 111 -8.56 12.51 4.47
CA SER A 111 -7.40 13.20 3.89
C SER A 111 -7.73 14.63 3.45
N LYS A 112 -8.93 14.88 2.89
CA LYS A 112 -9.39 16.23 2.56
C LYS A 112 -9.54 17.11 3.81
N LYS A 113 -10.21 16.61 4.86
CA LYS A 113 -10.32 17.33 6.14
C LYS A 113 -8.95 17.58 6.80
N ALA A 114 -8.02 16.63 6.71
CA ALA A 114 -6.66 16.81 7.20
C ALA A 114 -5.90 17.90 6.43
N LYS A 115 -6.04 17.94 5.09
CA LYS A 115 -5.47 19.00 4.24
C LYS A 115 -6.09 20.37 4.53
N GLU A 116 -7.41 20.44 4.68
CA GLU A 116 -8.13 21.68 5.03
C GLU A 116 -7.72 22.22 6.40
N ARG A 117 -7.62 21.34 7.41
CA ARG A 117 -7.14 21.70 8.75
C ARG A 117 -5.69 22.22 8.74
N ASN A 118 -4.87 21.73 7.81
CA ASN A 118 -3.50 22.18 7.62
C ASN A 118 -3.36 23.43 6.73
N LYS A 119 -4.39 23.79 5.95
CA LYS A 119 -4.38 24.97 5.07
C LYS A 119 -4.49 26.29 5.87
N ASN A 120 -5.12 26.24 7.04
CA ASN A 120 -5.31 27.40 7.92
C ASN A 120 -4.16 27.61 8.94
N LYS A 121 -3.13 26.76 8.95
CA LYS A 121 -1.88 27.04 9.67
C LYS A 121 -0.90 27.70 8.70
N THR A 122 -0.73 29.01 8.84
CA THR A 122 0.30 29.84 8.22
C THR A 122 1.62 29.10 8.06
N ALA A 123 2.11 28.99 6.81
CA ALA A 123 3.49 28.70 6.33
C ALA A 123 4.51 28.05 7.31
N GLY A 124 4.07 27.09 8.12
CA GLY A 124 4.77 26.62 9.30
C GLY A 124 4.52 25.14 9.50
N CYS A 125 5.47 24.42 10.07
CA CYS A 125 5.32 22.99 10.21
C CYS A 125 4.22 22.67 11.24
N GLY A 126 3.24 21.84 10.87
CA GLY A 126 2.07 21.55 11.70
C GLY A 126 2.31 20.58 12.87
N VAL A 127 3.56 20.18 13.09
CA VAL A 127 3.98 19.18 14.08
C VAL A 127 4.31 19.86 15.40
N ASN A 128 3.80 19.32 16.51
CA ASN A 128 4.20 19.78 17.84
C ASN A 128 5.53 19.14 18.24
N HIS A 129 6.62 19.89 18.17
CA HIS A 129 7.95 19.41 18.52
C HIS A 129 8.18 19.52 20.02
N ARG A 130 8.37 18.37 20.72
CA ARG A 130 8.82 18.36 22.12
C ARG A 130 10.23 18.94 22.29
N SER A 131 11.13 18.62 21.37
CA SER A 131 12.51 19.13 21.33
C SER A 131 12.95 19.26 19.85
N PRO A 132 13.01 20.48 19.29
CA PRO A 132 13.57 20.71 17.96
C PRO A 132 15.09 20.85 18.03
N ALA A 133 15.81 20.23 17.10
CA ALA A 133 17.27 20.37 16.98
C ALA A 133 17.67 21.58 16.11
N THR A 134 16.77 22.03 15.24
CA THR A 134 16.96 23.18 14.33
C THR A 134 15.62 23.87 14.04
N ASP A 135 15.63 24.99 13.34
CA ASP A 135 14.42 25.72 12.96
C ASP A 135 13.46 24.85 12.14
N CYS A 136 12.16 24.91 12.48
CA CYS A 136 11.20 24.04 11.83
C CYS A 136 10.95 24.45 10.38
N ALA A 137 11.30 23.55 9.45
CA ALA A 137 11.02 23.72 8.03
C ALA A 137 10.59 22.41 7.37
N THR A 138 9.77 22.53 6.32
CA THR A 138 9.30 21.43 5.47
C THR A 138 9.76 21.64 4.03
N GLY A 139 9.95 20.56 3.28
CA GLY A 139 10.40 20.68 1.88
C GLY A 139 11.80 21.27 1.81
N VAL A 140 12.75 20.66 2.51
CA VAL A 140 14.13 21.17 2.62
C VAL A 140 15.15 20.13 2.21
N VAL A 141 16.33 20.61 1.81
CA VAL A 141 17.57 19.84 1.77
C VAL A 141 18.40 20.29 2.96
N CYS A 142 18.83 19.35 3.80
CA CYS A 142 19.58 19.66 5.02
C CYS A 142 20.99 19.07 4.98
N ASN A 143 21.90 19.73 5.71
CA ASN A 143 23.26 19.30 5.97
C ASN A 143 23.42 19.03 7.47
N LEU A 144 23.75 17.80 7.83
CA LEU A 144 24.02 17.35 9.19
C LEU A 144 25.52 17.04 9.31
N PRO A 145 26.29 17.87 10.04
CA PRO A 145 27.70 17.58 10.25
C PRO A 145 27.92 16.46 11.26
N LEU A 146 29.02 15.73 11.10
CA LEU A 146 29.52 14.73 12.03
C LEU A 146 30.81 15.22 12.70
N SER A 147 31.16 14.67 13.87
CA SER A 147 32.34 15.09 14.63
C SER A 147 33.68 14.83 13.91
N CYS A 148 33.70 13.99 12.87
CA CYS A 148 34.86 13.72 12.02
C CYS A 148 34.98 14.67 10.80
N ASN A 149 34.19 15.73 10.74
CA ASN A 149 34.04 16.65 9.59
C ASN A 149 33.42 16.02 8.32
N ALA A 150 32.98 14.76 8.38
CA ALA A 150 32.09 14.22 7.37
C ALA A 150 30.71 14.88 7.47
N VAL A 151 29.95 14.86 6.37
CA VAL A 151 28.62 15.48 6.32
C VAL A 151 27.58 14.51 5.78
N TYR A 152 26.38 14.54 6.36
CA TYR A 152 25.21 13.89 5.80
C TYR A 152 24.33 14.95 5.12
N ILE A 153 24.10 14.77 3.82
CA ILE A 153 23.20 15.62 3.03
C ILE A 153 21.95 14.81 2.70
N GLY A 154 20.77 15.35 3.01
CA GLY A 154 19.51 14.64 2.80
C GLY A 154 18.35 15.58 2.49
N GLN A 155 17.47 15.18 1.57
CA GLN A 155 16.21 15.88 1.31
C GLN A 155 15.04 15.31 2.13
N THR A 156 14.10 16.19 2.50
CA THR A 156 12.84 15.79 3.11
C THR A 156 11.69 16.69 2.67
N GLY A 157 10.57 16.06 2.28
CA GLY A 157 9.29 16.75 2.11
C GLY A 157 8.56 17.00 3.43
N ARG A 158 8.90 16.23 4.48
CA ARG A 158 8.36 16.39 5.83
C ARG A 158 9.18 17.40 6.62
N CYS A 159 8.78 17.65 7.85
CA CYS A 159 9.55 18.48 8.77
C CYS A 159 10.97 17.93 8.98
N VAL A 160 11.98 18.81 8.91
CA VAL A 160 13.39 18.47 9.17
C VAL A 160 13.60 17.87 10.56
N ASN A 161 13.01 18.43 11.62
CA ASN A 161 13.13 17.90 12.99
C ASN A 161 12.50 16.50 13.15
N VAL A 162 11.44 16.19 12.40
CA VAL A 162 10.92 14.81 12.38
C VAL A 162 11.95 13.88 11.76
N ARG A 163 12.58 14.30 10.65
CA ARG A 163 13.60 13.51 9.96
C ARG A 163 14.85 13.31 10.81
N LEU A 164 15.33 14.35 11.50
CA LEU A 164 16.47 14.26 12.40
C LEU A 164 16.21 13.30 13.56
N ARG A 165 15.01 13.33 14.16
CA ARG A 165 14.63 12.38 15.21
C ARG A 165 14.62 10.93 14.72
N GLU A 166 14.14 10.69 13.50
CA GLU A 166 14.22 9.35 12.88
C GLU A 166 15.67 8.90 12.74
N HIS A 167 16.57 9.80 12.28
CA HIS A 167 17.99 9.50 12.19
C HIS A 167 18.63 9.25 13.55
N GLU A 168 18.32 10.05 14.56
CA GLU A 168 18.81 9.88 15.94
C GLU A 168 18.36 8.53 16.53
N THR A 169 17.11 8.15 16.29
CA THR A 169 16.57 6.86 16.74
C THR A 169 17.28 5.70 16.05
N ASN A 170 17.37 5.73 14.71
CA ASN A 170 18.02 4.69 13.93
C ASN A 170 19.52 4.56 14.22
N TYR A 171 20.18 5.68 14.51
CA TYR A 171 21.57 5.73 14.93
C TYR A 171 21.77 5.01 16.27
N ARG A 172 20.83 5.15 17.22
CA ARG A 172 20.89 4.49 18.53
C ARG A 172 20.53 3.01 18.50
N THR A 173 19.65 2.56 17.60
CA THR A 173 19.15 1.17 17.59
C THR A 173 20.00 0.23 16.74
N ASP A 174 20.03 0.46 15.43
CA ASP A 174 20.44 -0.58 14.47
C ASP A 174 21.63 -0.17 13.60
N GLY A 175 21.96 1.13 13.54
CA GLY A 175 23.10 1.62 12.78
C GLY A 175 23.02 1.39 11.26
N LEU A 176 21.89 0.91 10.72
CA LEU A 176 21.74 0.57 9.30
C LEU A 176 21.59 1.78 8.37
N SER A 177 21.40 2.98 8.93
CA SER A 177 21.38 4.22 8.14
C SER A 177 22.80 4.62 7.70
N HIS A 178 22.95 5.41 6.63
CA HIS A 178 24.26 5.94 6.22
C HIS A 178 25.03 6.60 7.37
N ILE A 179 24.32 7.36 8.23
CA ILE A 179 24.89 7.98 9.43
C ILE A 179 25.36 6.90 10.41
N GLY A 180 24.51 5.90 10.68
CA GLY A 180 24.83 4.80 11.59
C GLY A 180 26.03 3.96 11.14
N ALA A 181 26.07 3.60 9.85
CA ALA A 181 27.13 2.80 9.27
C ALA A 181 28.47 3.55 9.36
N HIS A 182 28.50 4.81 8.94
CA HIS A 182 29.70 5.64 9.03
C HIS A 182 30.16 5.83 10.47
N CYS A 183 29.26 6.16 11.41
CA CYS A 183 29.63 6.34 12.81
C CYS A 183 30.16 5.06 13.46
N LYS A 184 29.68 3.88 13.04
CA LYS A 184 30.17 2.58 13.52
C LYS A 184 31.60 2.31 13.04
N GLU A 185 31.94 2.71 11.82
CA GLU A 185 33.27 2.53 11.24
C GLU A 185 34.27 3.59 11.72
N CYS A 186 33.84 4.86 11.78
CA CYS A 186 34.70 6.00 12.13
C CYS A 186 34.81 6.24 13.65
N GLY A 187 33.83 5.78 14.44
CA GLY A 187 33.73 6.09 15.87
C GLY A 187 33.29 7.53 16.17
N CYS A 188 32.84 8.27 15.16
CA CYS A 188 32.35 9.64 15.30
C CYS A 188 30.86 9.70 15.72
N ALA A 189 30.38 10.90 16.04
CA ALA A 189 28.99 11.15 16.40
C ALA A 189 28.34 12.21 15.49
N PRO A 190 27.05 12.06 15.15
CA PRO A 190 26.29 13.09 14.44
C PRO A 190 25.99 14.30 15.36
N GLN A 191 26.09 15.51 14.82
CA GLN A 191 25.85 16.76 15.55
C GLN A 191 24.48 17.37 15.16
N PHE A 192 23.39 16.79 15.67
CA PHE A 192 22.02 17.14 15.27
C PHE A 192 21.67 18.61 15.48
N GLU A 193 22.17 19.25 16.54
CA GLU A 193 21.94 20.65 16.85
C GLU A 193 22.62 21.61 15.85
N LYS A 194 23.62 21.12 15.11
CA LYS A 194 24.33 21.89 14.07
C LYS A 194 23.77 21.67 12.67
N THR A 195 22.59 21.07 12.55
CA THR A 195 21.96 20.85 11.25
C THR A 195 21.61 22.19 10.60
N THR A 196 22.03 22.36 9.35
CA THR A 196 21.74 23.54 8.54
C THR A 196 20.82 23.21 7.37
N ILE A 197 20.00 24.17 6.94
CA ILE A 197 19.15 24.04 5.75
C ILE A 197 19.91 24.60 4.55
N ILE A 198 20.21 23.74 3.59
CA ILE A 198 20.90 24.09 2.34
C ILE A 198 19.95 24.83 1.39
N ALA A 199 18.75 24.28 1.19
CA ALA A 199 17.78 24.80 0.26
C ALA A 199 16.34 24.47 0.68
N ARG A 200 15.38 25.28 0.22
CA ARG A 200 13.95 25.07 0.43
C ARG A 200 13.23 24.97 -0.91
N ASN A 201 12.50 23.89 -1.12
CA ASN A 201 11.65 23.73 -2.30
C ASN A 201 10.49 22.77 -2.03
N ASN A 202 9.27 23.13 -2.46
CA ASN A 202 8.11 22.27 -2.29
C ASN A 202 8.12 21.07 -3.25
N LYS A 203 8.72 21.22 -4.44
CA LYS A 203 8.78 20.16 -5.45
C LYS A 203 9.81 19.11 -5.05
N ARG A 204 9.39 17.85 -5.00
CA ARG A 204 10.25 16.70 -4.66
C ARG A 204 11.46 16.60 -5.60
N THR A 205 11.19 16.58 -6.91
CA THR A 205 12.23 16.45 -7.93
C THR A 205 13.29 17.53 -7.83
N THR A 206 12.90 18.78 -7.59
CA THR A 206 13.87 19.87 -7.43
C THR A 206 14.75 19.68 -6.19
N ARG A 207 14.21 19.17 -5.07
CA ARG A 207 15.03 18.87 -3.90
C ARG A 207 15.98 17.70 -4.14
N GLU A 208 15.55 16.66 -4.86
CA GLU A 208 16.40 15.52 -5.20
C GLU A 208 17.57 15.96 -6.11
N ILE A 209 17.33 16.86 -7.06
CA ILE A 209 18.38 17.46 -7.91
C ILE A 209 19.37 18.28 -7.05
N ILE A 210 18.85 19.17 -6.19
CA ILE A 210 19.71 20.01 -5.32
C ILE A 210 20.53 19.14 -4.37
N GLU A 211 19.93 18.12 -3.76
CA GLU A 211 20.60 17.16 -2.89
C GLU A 211 21.71 16.42 -3.65
N ALA A 212 21.41 15.84 -4.82
CA ALA A 212 22.39 15.11 -5.62
C ALA A 212 23.57 16.00 -6.05
N LEU A 213 23.31 17.26 -6.42
CA LEU A 213 24.35 18.23 -6.74
C LEU A 213 25.25 18.53 -5.53
N HIS A 214 24.67 18.75 -4.35
CA HIS A 214 25.44 19.01 -3.13
C HIS A 214 26.24 17.79 -2.66
N ILE A 215 25.71 16.58 -2.83
CA ILE A 215 26.43 15.33 -2.57
C ILE A 215 27.62 15.20 -3.55
N HIS A 216 27.39 15.44 -4.84
CA HIS A 216 28.44 15.36 -5.86
C HIS A 216 29.60 16.34 -5.58
N ASN A 217 29.27 17.57 -5.18
CA ASN A 217 30.27 18.60 -4.91
C ASN A 217 31.02 18.40 -3.59
N ASN A 218 30.55 17.52 -2.70
CA ASN A 218 31.08 17.39 -1.35
C ASN A 218 31.73 16.00 -1.14
N LYS A 219 33.06 15.96 -1.26
CA LYS A 219 33.84 14.71 -1.18
C LYS A 219 33.79 14.01 0.17
N SER A 220 33.48 14.73 1.25
CA SER A 220 33.32 14.16 2.60
C SER A 220 31.86 13.79 2.93
N CYS A 221 30.98 13.79 1.92
CA CYS A 221 29.59 13.41 2.10
C CYS A 221 29.44 11.89 2.23
N ILE A 222 28.70 11.45 3.25
CA ILE A 222 28.43 10.02 3.51
C ILE A 222 27.09 9.54 2.90
N SER A 223 26.33 10.45 2.29
CA SER A 223 25.02 10.16 1.73
C SER A 223 25.11 9.56 0.33
N ALA A 224 24.20 8.65 0.02
CA ALA A 224 23.88 8.29 -1.37
C ALA A 224 22.84 9.28 -1.94
N PRO A 225 22.99 9.76 -3.19
CA PRO A 225 22.05 10.72 -3.77
C PRO A 225 20.72 10.06 -4.14
N SER A 226 19.60 10.80 -3.99
CA SER A 226 18.26 10.29 -4.38
C SER A 226 18.14 10.03 -5.88
N ILE A 227 18.91 10.75 -6.70
CA ILE A 227 18.98 10.60 -8.15
C ILE A 227 20.43 10.67 -8.62
N ALA A 228 20.77 9.93 -9.67
CA ALA A 228 22.07 10.03 -10.32
C ALA A 228 22.05 11.19 -11.33
N LEU A 229 23.01 12.10 -11.22
CA LEU A 229 23.21 13.17 -12.20
C LEU A 229 24.33 12.77 -13.17
N GLN A 230 24.12 12.98 -14.47
CA GLN A 230 25.17 12.85 -15.48
C GLN A 230 26.14 14.03 -15.40
N GLN A 231 27.39 13.83 -15.88
CA GLN A 231 28.38 14.91 -15.89
C GLN A 231 27.91 16.17 -16.63
N LYS A 232 27.17 16.00 -17.74
CA LYS A 232 26.59 17.13 -18.48
C LYS A 232 25.56 17.91 -17.66
N GLU A 233 24.74 17.21 -16.88
CA GLU A 233 23.73 17.81 -16.01
C GLU A 233 24.39 18.54 -14.84
N VAL A 234 25.43 17.96 -14.23
CA VAL A 234 26.24 18.62 -13.20
C VAL A 234 26.86 19.90 -13.76
N SER A 235 27.51 19.84 -14.93
CA SER A 235 28.10 21.02 -15.56
C SER A 235 27.07 22.12 -15.85
N TYR A 236 25.88 21.73 -16.33
CA TYR A 236 24.79 22.67 -16.58
C TYR A 236 24.28 23.34 -15.29
N LEU A 237 24.08 22.55 -14.23
CA LEU A 237 23.57 23.05 -12.95
C LEU A 237 24.61 23.89 -12.19
N SER A 238 25.89 23.55 -12.29
CA SER A 238 26.99 24.30 -11.67
C SER A 238 27.31 25.61 -12.41
N GLY A 239 27.01 25.71 -13.71
CA GLY A 239 27.16 26.93 -14.50
C GLY A 239 26.03 27.94 -14.36
N LEU A 240 24.97 27.60 -13.61
CA LEU A 240 23.84 28.49 -13.29
C LEU A 240 24.00 29.19 -11.92
N ALA A 241 25.07 28.89 -11.18
CA ALA A 241 25.35 29.42 -9.84
C ALA A 241 26.18 30.71 -9.87
#